data_AF-A0A0H3CJF4-F1
#
_entry.id   AF-A0A0H3CJF4-F1
#
_cell.length_a   1.000
_cell.length_b   1.000
_cell.length_c   1.000
_cell.angle_alpha   90.00
_cell.angle_beta   90.00
_cell.angle_gamma   90.00
#
_symmetry.space_group_name_H-M   'P 1'
#
loop_
_entity.id
_entity.type
_entity.pdbx_description
1 polymer ?
#
loop_
_entity_poly.entity_id
_entity_poly.type
_entity_poly.pdbx_seq_one_letter_code
_entity_poly.pdbx_strand_id
1 'polypeptide(L)'
;MNIRKIVVLCALLGAFMLTWLTLPPGTLSLETVKTHQQTLLACVEHAPQQSALIFFALYVVVSALSIPGAAILTLLGGALFTLWKGTLLVSFASTLGATLAMLASRYLLRDWVQRRFAQQMKTVNAGMARDGAGYLFALRMMPLFPFFLVNLLMGLTRIGVRRYWWVSQLAMLPATVIFLNAGRELGKITSLRDILSPGMLLAFTLLGLLPLMSRWLFSRLPSSFKK
;
A
#
# COMPACT_ATOMS: atom_id res chain seq x y z
N MET A 1 -21.70 6.87 20.87
CA MET A 1 -20.86 7.21 19.70
C MET A 1 -21.41 8.51 19.11
N ASN A 2 -20.58 9.53 18.91
CA ASN A 2 -21.06 10.88 18.56
C ASN A 2 -21.65 10.91 17.13
N ILE A 3 -22.80 11.55 16.90
CA ILE A 3 -23.56 11.50 15.63
C ILE A 3 -22.71 11.90 14.42
N ARG A 4 -21.82 12.88 14.58
CA ARG A 4 -20.86 13.29 13.54
C ARG A 4 -19.90 12.17 13.14
N LYS A 5 -19.48 11.32 14.08
CA LYS A 5 -18.60 10.17 13.81
C LYS A 5 -19.34 9.08 13.05
N ILE A 6 -20.64 8.89 13.34
CA ILE A 6 -21.50 7.93 12.63
C ILE A 6 -21.68 8.38 11.19
N VAL A 7 -21.97 9.66 10.95
CA VAL A 7 -22.11 10.21 9.59
C VAL A 7 -20.83 10.04 8.77
N VAL A 8 -19.65 10.34 9.34
CA VAL A 8 -18.37 10.13 8.65
C VAL A 8 -18.10 8.65 8.40
N LEU A 9 -18.41 7.78 9.36
CA LEU A 9 -18.22 6.34 9.19
C LEU A 9 -19.15 5.77 8.11
N CYS A 10 -20.42 6.19 8.09
CA CYS A 10 -21.38 5.83 7.06
C CYS A 10 -20.99 6.40 5.70
N ALA A 11 -20.37 7.58 5.64
CA ALA A 11 -19.85 8.13 4.40
C ALA A 11 -18.63 7.34 3.88
N LEU A 12 -17.72 6.92 4.76
CA LEU A 12 -16.56 6.10 4.39
C LEU A 12 -16.98 4.67 3.99
N LEU A 13 -17.91 4.06 4.73
CA LEU A 13 -18.49 2.76 4.42
C LEU A 13 -19.36 2.82 3.16
N GLY A 14 -20.10 3.92 2.98
CA GLY A 14 -20.91 4.20 1.79
C GLY A 14 -20.04 4.40 0.56
N ALA A 15 -18.92 5.12 0.67
CA ALA A 15 -17.93 5.24 -0.40
C ALA A 15 -17.28 3.89 -0.71
N PHE A 16 -16.88 3.11 0.31
CA PHE A 16 -16.35 1.76 0.14
C PHE A 16 -17.35 0.84 -0.56
N MET A 17 -18.60 0.79 -0.09
CA MET A 17 -19.70 0.03 -0.69
C MET A 17 -19.99 0.49 -2.11
N LEU A 18 -20.08 1.81 -2.37
CA LEU A 18 -20.30 2.33 -3.72
C LEU A 18 -19.18 1.87 -4.65
N THR A 19 -17.90 2.02 -4.25
CA THR A 19 -16.77 1.60 -5.08
C THR A 19 -16.72 0.09 -5.30
N TRP A 20 -17.12 -0.72 -4.31
CA TRP A 20 -17.19 -2.17 -4.43
C TRP A 20 -18.37 -2.63 -5.31
N LEU A 21 -19.50 -1.93 -5.28
CA LEU A 21 -20.67 -2.21 -6.12
C LEU A 21 -20.51 -1.70 -7.55
N THR A 22 -19.76 -0.61 -7.77
CA THR A 22 -19.58 0.01 -9.08
C THR A 22 -18.38 -0.51 -9.86
N LEU A 23 -17.49 -1.30 -9.24
CA LEU A 23 -16.40 -1.99 -9.92
C LEU A 23 -16.86 -3.39 -10.36
N PRO A 24 -17.10 -3.63 -11.67
CA PRO A 24 -17.39 -4.97 -12.16
C PRO A 24 -16.29 -5.96 -11.74
N PRO A 25 -16.65 -7.19 -11.34
CA PRO A 25 -15.66 -8.23 -11.06
C PRO A 25 -14.78 -8.43 -12.29
N GLY A 26 -13.47 -8.18 -12.15
CA GLY A 26 -12.50 -8.27 -13.26
C GLY A 26 -12.00 -6.93 -13.83
N THR A 27 -12.49 -5.77 -13.37
CA THR A 27 -11.98 -4.45 -13.81
C THR A 27 -10.54 -4.16 -13.40
N LEU A 28 -10.10 -4.72 -12.27
CA LEU A 28 -8.70 -4.69 -11.82
C LEU A 28 -7.91 -5.93 -12.28
N SER A 29 -8.41 -6.68 -13.28
CA SER A 29 -7.66 -7.80 -13.86
C SER A 29 -6.56 -7.29 -14.78
N LEU A 30 -5.49 -8.09 -14.89
CA LEU A 30 -4.33 -7.79 -15.74
C LEU A 30 -4.72 -7.70 -17.24
N GLU A 31 -5.76 -8.41 -17.65
CA GLU A 31 -6.27 -8.41 -19.02
C GLU A 31 -6.96 -7.09 -19.38
N THR A 32 -7.84 -6.59 -18.51
CA THR A 32 -8.50 -5.28 -18.68
C THR A 32 -7.48 -4.14 -18.73
N VAL A 33 -6.43 -4.22 -17.89
CA VAL A 33 -5.34 -3.25 -17.88
C VAL A 33 -4.56 -3.25 -19.19
N LYS A 34 -4.29 -4.42 -19.80
CA LYS A 34 -3.63 -4.51 -21.11
C LYS A 34 -4.49 -3.94 -22.24
N THR A 35 -5.79 -4.27 -22.26
CA THR A 35 -6.73 -3.80 -23.30
C THR A 35 -6.87 -2.28 -23.30
N HIS A 36 -6.88 -1.65 -22.13
CA HIS A 36 -6.97 -0.18 -22.00
C HIS A 36 -5.61 0.52 -21.84
N GLN A 37 -4.50 -0.23 -21.90
CA GLN A 37 -3.16 0.30 -21.62
C GLN A 37 -2.79 1.44 -22.57
N GLN A 38 -3.04 1.25 -23.88
CA GLN A 38 -2.73 2.26 -24.90
C GLN A 38 -3.56 3.53 -24.71
N THR A 39 -4.84 3.41 -24.34
CA THR A 39 -5.71 4.56 -24.05
C THR A 39 -5.25 5.30 -22.79
N LEU A 40 -4.87 4.57 -21.73
CA LEU A 40 -4.37 5.18 -20.49
C LEU A 40 -3.03 5.88 -20.72
N LEU A 41 -2.13 5.29 -21.50
CA LEU A 41 -0.86 5.91 -21.88
C LEU A 41 -1.09 7.17 -22.69
N ALA A 42 -1.98 7.14 -23.68
CA ALA A 42 -2.33 8.33 -24.47
C ALA A 42 -2.91 9.46 -23.59
N CYS A 43 -3.74 9.14 -22.59
CA CYS A 43 -4.23 10.12 -21.62
C CYS A 43 -3.09 10.72 -20.78
N VAL A 44 -2.12 9.90 -20.34
CA VAL A 44 -0.95 10.36 -19.57
C VAL A 44 -0.04 11.23 -20.43
N GLU A 45 0.13 10.92 -21.71
CA GLU A 45 0.92 11.73 -22.65
C GLU A 45 0.24 13.07 -22.94
N HIS A 46 -1.08 13.08 -23.11
CA HIS A 46 -1.85 14.29 -23.41
C HIS A 46 -1.95 15.23 -22.20
N ALA A 47 -2.10 14.70 -20.98
CA ALA A 47 -2.30 15.50 -19.76
C ALA A 47 -1.51 14.96 -18.55
N PRO A 48 -0.17 14.97 -18.58
CA PRO A 48 0.68 14.25 -17.63
C PRO A 48 0.49 14.69 -16.17
N GLN A 49 0.29 15.97 -15.93
CA GLN A 49 0.09 16.51 -14.57
C GLN A 49 -1.29 16.12 -14.01
N GLN A 50 -2.34 16.19 -14.84
CA GLN A 50 -3.70 15.83 -14.43
C GLN A 50 -3.79 14.33 -14.16
N SER A 51 -3.24 13.49 -15.04
CA SER A 51 -3.20 12.03 -14.83
C SER A 51 -2.43 11.66 -13.57
N ALA A 52 -1.29 12.32 -13.29
CA ALA A 52 -0.54 12.11 -12.06
C ALA A 52 -1.35 12.50 -10.81
N LEU A 53 -2.06 13.63 -10.85
CA LEU A 53 -2.89 14.09 -9.72
C LEU A 53 -4.09 13.16 -9.47
N ILE A 54 -4.79 12.74 -10.52
CA ILE A 54 -5.90 11.80 -10.45
C ILE A 54 -5.41 10.46 -9.90
N PHE A 55 -4.31 9.93 -10.43
CA PHE A 55 -3.72 8.68 -9.96
C PHE A 55 -3.31 8.78 -8.48
N PHE A 56 -2.67 9.88 -8.09
CA PHE A 56 -2.28 10.13 -6.70
C PHE A 56 -3.51 10.15 -5.77
N ALA A 57 -4.54 10.93 -6.12
CA ALA A 57 -5.76 11.03 -5.33
C ALA A 57 -6.48 9.67 -5.21
N LEU A 58 -6.60 8.94 -6.32
CA LEU A 58 -7.18 7.60 -6.34
C LEU A 58 -6.41 6.64 -5.42
N TYR A 59 -5.08 6.64 -5.52
CA TYR A 59 -4.24 5.78 -4.70
C TYR A 59 -4.39 6.10 -3.21
N VAL A 60 -4.43 7.39 -2.84
CA VAL A 60 -4.67 7.85 -1.47
C VAL A 60 -6.01 7.34 -0.97
N VAL A 61 -7.08 7.48 -1.75
CA VAL A 61 -8.42 7.02 -1.38
C VAL A 61 -8.45 5.51 -1.18
N VAL A 62 -7.94 4.74 -2.13
CA VAL A 62 -7.87 3.27 -2.03
C VAL A 62 -7.08 2.82 -0.80
N SER A 63 -5.96 3.47 -0.53
CA SER A 63 -5.12 3.16 0.63
C SER A 63 -5.76 3.57 1.96
N ALA A 64 -6.41 4.74 2.01
CA ALA A 64 -7.08 5.26 3.19
C ALA A 64 -8.32 4.43 3.57
N LEU A 65 -9.09 4.01 2.57
CA LEU A 65 -10.24 3.12 2.73
C LEU A 65 -9.83 1.66 2.89
N SER A 66 -8.53 1.36 2.86
CA SER A 66 -8.01 0.00 3.01
C SER A 66 -8.59 -1.00 1.99
N ILE A 67 -8.91 -0.51 0.79
CA ILE A 67 -9.46 -1.31 -0.30
C ILE A 67 -8.35 -2.25 -0.81
N PRO A 68 -8.61 -3.57 -0.91
CA PRO A 68 -7.67 -4.50 -1.54
C PRO A 68 -7.41 -4.07 -2.99
N GLY A 69 -6.14 -3.95 -3.40
CA GLY A 69 -5.79 -3.54 -4.76
C GLY A 69 -4.62 -2.56 -4.87
N ALA A 70 -4.08 -2.07 -3.75
CA ALA A 70 -2.91 -1.17 -3.75
C ALA A 70 -1.69 -1.74 -4.50
N ALA A 71 -1.48 -3.06 -4.45
CA ALA A 71 -0.44 -3.73 -5.23
C ALA A 71 -0.67 -3.62 -6.75
N ILE A 72 -1.91 -3.82 -7.21
CA ILE A 72 -2.31 -3.69 -8.61
C ILE A 72 -2.14 -2.24 -9.07
N LEU A 73 -2.59 -1.28 -8.26
CA LEU A 73 -2.39 0.15 -8.54
C LEU A 73 -0.90 0.52 -8.58
N THR A 74 -0.06 -0.08 -7.76
CA THR A 74 1.39 0.13 -7.81
C THR A 74 1.98 -0.42 -9.11
N LEU A 75 1.59 -1.63 -9.53
CA LEU A 75 2.00 -2.18 -10.83
C LEU A 75 1.53 -1.29 -11.98
N LEU A 76 0.28 -0.82 -11.93
CA LEU A 76 -0.27 0.11 -12.92
C LEU A 76 0.53 1.42 -12.96
N GLY A 77 0.89 1.97 -11.80
CA GLY A 77 1.75 3.16 -11.72
C GLY A 77 3.11 2.95 -12.39
N GLY A 78 3.66 1.73 -12.34
CA GLY A 78 4.90 1.35 -13.03
C GLY A 78 4.74 1.24 -14.54
N ALA A 79 3.56 0.81 -15.00
CA ALA A 79 3.23 0.73 -16.42
C ALA A 79 2.93 2.11 -17.03
N LEU A 80 2.36 3.04 -16.25
CA LEU A 80 1.91 4.36 -16.73
C LEU A 80 2.95 5.47 -16.59
N PHE A 81 3.80 5.42 -15.55
CA PHE A 81 4.76 6.49 -15.26
C PHE A 81 6.20 5.97 -15.32
N THR A 82 7.14 6.86 -15.63
CA THR A 82 8.57 6.57 -15.46
C THR A 82 8.86 6.15 -14.01
N LEU A 83 9.79 5.22 -13.80
CA LEU A 83 10.09 4.67 -12.46
C LEU A 83 10.26 5.73 -11.37
N TRP A 84 10.97 6.83 -11.66
CA TRP A 84 11.16 7.94 -10.72
C TRP A 84 9.84 8.63 -10.34
N LYS A 85 9.06 9.07 -11.33
CA LYS A 85 7.75 9.71 -11.11
C LYS A 85 6.78 8.77 -10.41
N GLY A 86 6.71 7.51 -10.84
CA GLY A 86 5.88 6.49 -10.20
C GLY A 86 6.28 6.26 -8.74
N THR A 87 7.58 6.25 -8.45
CA THR A 87 8.09 6.08 -7.07
C THR A 87 7.67 7.25 -6.19
N LEU A 88 7.84 8.49 -6.65
CA LEU A 88 7.40 9.65 -5.90
C LEU A 88 5.88 9.63 -5.68
N LEU A 89 5.09 9.41 -6.73
CA LEU A 89 3.63 9.40 -6.62
C LEU A 89 3.13 8.31 -5.68
N VAL A 90 3.52 7.05 -5.91
CA VAL A 90 3.04 5.92 -5.11
C VAL A 90 3.58 5.98 -3.67
N SER A 91 4.84 6.34 -3.48
CA SER A 91 5.45 6.36 -2.14
C SER A 91 4.76 7.39 -1.25
N PHE A 92 4.52 8.61 -1.75
CA PHE A 92 3.80 9.62 -0.97
C PHE A 92 2.30 9.33 -0.86
N ALA A 93 1.65 8.85 -1.93
CA ALA A 93 0.22 8.50 -1.89
C ALA A 93 -0.07 7.36 -0.89
N SER A 94 0.78 6.33 -0.88
CA SER A 94 0.63 5.18 0.00
C SER A 94 0.82 5.55 1.47
N THR A 95 1.84 6.35 1.80
CA THR A 95 2.06 6.84 3.17
C THR A 95 0.95 7.77 3.63
N LEU A 96 0.48 8.67 2.76
CA LEU A 96 -0.64 9.56 3.07
C LEU A 96 -1.92 8.75 3.34
N GLY A 97 -2.27 7.81 2.46
CA GLY A 97 -3.41 6.92 2.66
C GLY A 97 -3.28 6.07 3.92
N ALA A 98 -2.10 5.47 4.17
CA ALA A 98 -1.82 4.74 5.41
C ALA A 98 -2.01 5.61 6.66
N THR A 99 -1.62 6.88 6.58
CA THR A 99 -1.76 7.84 7.68
C THR A 99 -3.23 8.17 7.92
N LEU A 100 -3.99 8.44 6.86
CA LEU A 100 -5.44 8.67 6.96
C LEU A 100 -6.17 7.46 7.56
N ALA A 101 -5.85 6.23 7.13
CA ALA A 101 -6.40 5.00 7.70
C ALA A 101 -6.06 4.85 9.19
N MET A 102 -4.83 5.16 9.58
CA MET A 102 -4.38 5.14 10.97
C MET A 102 -5.09 6.18 11.84
N LEU A 103 -5.32 7.39 11.31
CA LEU A 103 -6.08 8.44 11.99
C LEU A 103 -7.57 8.09 12.12
N ALA A 104 -8.16 7.48 11.08
CA ALA A 104 -9.53 6.97 11.14
C ALA A 104 -9.66 5.89 12.22
N SER A 105 -8.69 4.96 12.30
CA SER A 105 -8.59 4.00 13.38
C SER A 105 -8.53 4.67 14.76
N ARG A 106 -7.65 5.66 14.91
CA ARG A 106 -7.43 6.38 16.18
C ARG A 106 -8.65 7.13 16.70
N TYR A 107 -9.36 7.82 15.82
CA TYR A 107 -10.39 8.81 16.23
C TYR A 107 -11.83 8.36 16.00
N LEU A 108 -12.06 7.50 15.01
CA LEU A 108 -13.40 7.07 14.59
C LEU A 108 -13.68 5.62 14.99
N LEU A 109 -12.72 4.73 14.76
CA LEU A 109 -12.92 3.28 14.83
C LEU A 109 -12.31 2.61 16.07
N ARG A 110 -11.76 3.39 17.01
CA ARG A 110 -10.94 2.90 18.12
C ARG A 110 -11.55 1.73 18.88
N ASP A 111 -12.80 1.87 19.35
CA ASP A 111 -13.48 0.85 20.17
C ASP A 111 -13.82 -0.42 19.39
N TRP A 112 -14.09 -0.27 18.08
CA TRP A 112 -14.34 -1.42 17.20
C TRP A 112 -13.04 -2.20 16.96
N VAL A 113 -11.95 -1.50 16.59
CA VAL A 113 -10.65 -2.13 16.35
C VAL A 113 -10.14 -2.81 17.62
N GLN A 114 -10.28 -2.16 18.77
CA GLN A 114 -9.81 -2.70 20.05
C GLN A 114 -10.54 -4.00 20.42
N ARG A 115 -11.85 -4.08 20.18
CA ARG A 115 -12.63 -5.30 20.42
C ARG A 115 -12.33 -6.39 19.40
N ARG A 116 -12.31 -6.03 18.11
CA ARG A 116 -12.14 -6.98 16.99
C ARG A 116 -10.75 -7.61 16.92
N PHE A 117 -9.73 -6.86 17.35
CA PHE A 117 -8.32 -7.24 17.26
C PHE A 117 -7.62 -7.25 18.62
N ALA A 118 -8.36 -7.54 19.70
CA ALA A 118 -7.82 -7.52 21.06
C ALA A 118 -6.56 -8.39 21.22
N GLN A 119 -6.53 -9.57 20.60
CA GLN A 119 -5.41 -10.48 20.68
C GLN A 119 -4.18 -9.96 19.91
N GLN A 120 -4.37 -9.46 18.68
CA GLN A 120 -3.29 -8.86 17.88
C GLN A 120 -2.74 -7.60 18.56
N MET A 121 -3.59 -6.83 19.24
CA MET A 121 -3.18 -5.65 20.00
C MET A 121 -2.24 -6.00 21.16
N LYS A 122 -2.33 -7.20 21.78
CA LYS A 122 -1.37 -7.61 22.80
C LYS A 122 0.04 -7.70 22.22
N THR A 123 0.20 -8.40 21.10
CA THR A 123 1.49 -8.53 20.39
C THR A 123 2.00 -7.18 19.91
N VAL A 124 1.12 -6.37 19.29
CA VAL A 124 1.50 -5.03 18.81
C VAL A 124 1.93 -4.13 19.96
N ASN A 125 1.21 -4.10 21.08
CA ASN A 125 1.58 -3.27 22.22
C ASN A 125 2.91 -3.72 22.83
N ALA A 126 3.16 -5.03 22.94
CA ALA A 126 4.43 -5.55 23.41
C ALA A 126 5.59 -5.15 22.50
N GLY A 127 5.46 -5.33 21.18
CA GLY A 127 6.46 -4.92 20.20
C GLY A 127 6.71 -3.41 20.19
N MET A 128 5.65 -2.61 20.25
CA MET A 128 5.76 -1.15 20.33
C MET A 128 6.37 -0.66 21.64
N ALA A 129 6.14 -1.35 22.77
CA ALA A 129 6.77 -1.01 24.04
C ALA A 129 8.27 -1.32 24.03
N ARG A 130 8.69 -2.38 23.34
CA ARG A 130 10.08 -2.81 23.23
C ARG A 130 10.89 -1.97 22.24
N ASP A 131 10.37 -1.79 21.02
CA ASP A 131 11.14 -1.27 19.89
C ASP A 131 10.56 0.02 19.27
N GLY A 132 9.36 0.42 19.70
CA GLY A 132 8.71 1.65 19.24
C GLY A 132 8.61 1.73 17.70
N ALA A 133 9.22 2.78 17.13
CA ALA A 133 9.23 2.97 15.67
C ALA A 133 9.94 1.85 14.91
N GLY A 134 10.91 1.16 15.53
CA GLY A 134 11.58 0.03 14.92
C GLY A 134 10.60 -1.12 14.65
N TYR A 135 9.62 -1.34 15.54
CA TYR A 135 8.56 -2.35 15.34
C TYR A 135 7.67 -2.03 14.15
N LEU A 136 7.28 -0.76 13.99
CA LEU A 136 6.55 -0.32 12.81
C LEU A 136 7.36 -0.50 11.53
N PHE A 137 8.64 -0.10 11.54
CA PHE A 137 9.53 -0.25 10.40
C PHE A 137 9.59 -1.71 9.94
N ALA A 138 9.81 -2.60 10.90
CA ALA A 138 9.75 -4.03 10.72
C ALA A 138 8.42 -4.44 10.04
N LEU A 139 7.27 -4.22 10.70
CA LEU A 139 5.96 -4.63 10.19
C LEU A 139 5.70 -4.16 8.74
N ARG A 140 6.19 -2.98 8.36
CA ARG A 140 6.06 -2.43 7.01
C ARG A 140 6.96 -3.07 5.97
N MET A 141 8.16 -3.48 6.37
CA MET A 141 9.09 -4.20 5.49
C MET A 141 8.64 -5.64 5.24
N MET A 142 7.82 -6.22 6.12
CA MET A 142 7.36 -7.59 6.00
C MET A 142 6.11 -7.68 5.09
N PRO A 143 6.24 -8.21 3.87
CA PRO A 143 5.16 -8.21 2.88
C PRO A 143 3.97 -9.10 3.26
N LEU A 144 4.17 -10.01 4.20
CA LEU A 144 3.14 -10.95 4.64
C LEU A 144 2.08 -10.30 5.54
N PHE A 145 2.39 -9.15 6.16
CA PHE A 145 1.41 -8.48 7.00
C PHE A 145 0.43 -7.67 6.15
N PRO A 146 -0.90 -7.86 6.34
CA PRO A 146 -1.88 -7.10 5.58
C PRO A 146 -1.72 -5.59 5.83
N PHE A 147 -1.57 -4.82 4.74
CA PHE A 147 -1.35 -3.38 4.79
C PHE A 147 -2.39 -2.65 5.65
N PHE A 148 -3.67 -2.99 5.48
CA PHE A 148 -4.76 -2.38 6.26
C PHE A 148 -4.64 -2.68 7.76
N LEU A 149 -4.21 -3.88 8.12
CA LEU A 149 -4.16 -4.32 9.50
C LEU A 149 -3.11 -3.53 10.26
N VAL A 150 -1.93 -3.30 9.66
CA VAL A 150 -0.89 -2.44 10.24
C VAL A 150 -1.44 -1.03 10.47
N ASN A 151 -2.14 -0.44 9.50
CA ASN A 151 -2.71 0.90 9.63
C ASN A 151 -3.70 0.99 10.81
N LEU A 152 -4.61 0.01 10.91
CA LEU A 152 -5.61 -0.04 11.96
C LEU A 152 -4.98 -0.20 13.34
N LEU A 153 -4.12 -1.20 13.53
CA LEU A 153 -3.54 -1.50 14.84
C LEU A 153 -2.65 -0.36 15.33
N MET A 154 -1.84 0.24 14.45
CA MET A 154 -1.01 1.40 14.80
C MET A 154 -1.82 2.62 15.26
N GLY A 155 -3.06 2.76 14.79
CA GLY A 155 -3.98 3.81 15.21
C GLY A 155 -4.30 3.80 16.70
N LEU A 156 -4.26 2.62 17.34
CA LEU A 156 -4.54 2.43 18.76
C LEU A 156 -3.29 2.57 19.64
N THR A 157 -2.10 2.60 19.03
CA THR A 157 -0.83 2.76 19.76
C THR A 157 -0.55 4.23 20.10
N ARG A 158 0.45 4.46 20.96
CA ARG A 158 0.91 5.80 21.34
C ARG A 158 1.84 6.47 20.31
N ILE A 159 2.08 5.86 19.15
CA ILE A 159 2.99 6.43 18.14
C ILE A 159 2.47 7.80 17.65
N GLY A 160 3.36 8.79 17.57
CA GLY A 160 3.01 10.09 17.00
C GLY A 160 2.82 10.02 15.48
N VAL A 161 1.91 10.83 14.94
CA VAL A 161 1.57 10.84 13.49
C VAL A 161 2.80 11.09 12.62
N ARG A 162 3.64 12.08 12.99
CA ARG A 162 4.88 12.40 12.26
C ARG A 162 5.85 11.22 12.21
N ARG A 163 5.99 10.50 13.33
CA ARG A 163 6.88 9.34 13.42
C ARG A 163 6.33 8.17 12.61
N TYR A 164 5.02 7.92 12.67
CA TYR A 164 4.37 6.92 11.82
C TYR A 164 4.57 7.21 10.33
N TRP A 165 4.42 8.48 9.92
CA TRP A 165 4.55 8.91 8.53
C TRP A 165 5.97 8.64 8.00
N TRP A 166 7.01 9.20 8.65
CA TRP A 166 8.39 9.04 8.17
C TRP A 166 8.87 7.59 8.21
N VAL A 167 8.51 6.83 9.25
CA VAL A 167 8.89 5.42 9.34
C VAL A 167 8.21 4.61 8.23
N SER A 168 6.93 4.83 7.97
CA SER A 168 6.21 4.13 6.90
C SER A 168 6.75 4.51 5.52
N GLN A 169 7.06 5.79 5.30
CA GLN A 169 7.66 6.29 4.07
C GLN A 169 8.95 5.53 3.73
N LEU A 170 9.87 5.42 4.70
CA LEU A 170 11.15 4.75 4.51
C LEU A 170 11.01 3.23 4.37
N ALA A 171 10.19 2.61 5.23
CA ALA A 171 10.06 1.15 5.26
C ALA A 171 9.37 0.58 4.02
N MET A 172 8.41 1.31 3.44
CA MET A 172 7.65 0.86 2.27
C MET A 172 8.37 1.10 0.95
N LEU A 173 9.29 2.07 0.90
CA LEU A 173 9.95 2.52 -0.34
C LEU A 173 10.62 1.38 -1.14
N PRO A 174 11.39 0.44 -0.53
CA PRO A 174 12.02 -0.64 -1.30
C PRO A 174 11.00 -1.52 -2.02
N ALA A 175 9.92 -1.89 -1.33
CA ALA A 175 8.85 -2.67 -1.92
C ALA A 175 8.14 -1.87 -3.04
N THR A 176 7.85 -0.58 -2.81
CA THR A 176 7.26 0.30 -3.82
C THR A 176 8.09 0.31 -5.11
N VAL A 177 9.41 0.46 -5.01
CA VAL A 177 10.30 0.46 -6.19
C VAL A 177 10.28 -0.89 -6.91
N ILE A 178 10.33 -2.00 -6.18
CA ILE A 178 10.29 -3.35 -6.76
C ILE A 178 8.98 -3.59 -7.52
N PHE A 179 7.84 -3.23 -6.92
CA PHE A 179 6.54 -3.37 -7.59
C PHE A 179 6.41 -2.42 -8.79
N LEU A 180 6.86 -1.17 -8.69
CA LEU A 180 6.83 -0.26 -9.84
C LEU A 180 7.70 -0.76 -10.99
N ASN A 181 8.88 -1.31 -10.68
CA ASN A 181 9.74 -1.89 -11.71
C ASN A 181 9.07 -3.11 -12.35
N ALA A 182 8.44 -3.99 -11.56
CA ALA A 182 7.66 -5.10 -12.11
C ALA A 182 6.50 -4.62 -13.00
N GLY A 183 5.78 -3.58 -12.58
CA GLY A 183 4.73 -2.95 -13.38
C GLY A 183 5.24 -2.40 -14.72
N ARG A 184 6.41 -1.75 -14.70
CA ARG A 184 7.08 -1.25 -15.90
C ARG A 184 7.41 -2.36 -16.89
N GLU A 185 7.96 -3.47 -16.40
CA GLU A 185 8.31 -4.61 -17.26
C GLU A 185 7.06 -5.34 -17.76
N LEU A 186 6.04 -5.51 -16.92
CA LEU A 186 4.75 -6.08 -17.32
C LEU A 186 4.09 -5.28 -18.44
N GLY A 187 4.17 -3.94 -18.38
CA GLY A 187 3.65 -3.05 -19.41
C GLY A 187 4.33 -3.18 -20.78
N LYS A 188 5.50 -3.81 -20.85
CA LYS A 188 6.24 -4.05 -22.11
C LYS A 188 5.96 -5.42 -22.73
N ILE A 189 5.23 -6.32 -22.05
CA ILE A 189 4.99 -7.67 -22.56
C ILE A 189 4.03 -7.61 -23.76
N THR A 190 4.58 -7.86 -24.95
CA THR A 190 3.84 -8.01 -26.20
C THR A 190 3.80 -9.46 -26.69
N SER A 191 4.74 -10.29 -26.26
CA SER A 191 4.86 -11.70 -26.64
C SER A 191 5.37 -12.59 -25.50
N LEU A 192 5.23 -13.92 -25.65
CA LEU A 192 5.78 -14.89 -24.68
C LEU A 192 7.31 -14.81 -24.54
N ARG A 193 8.03 -14.35 -25.57
CA ARG A 193 9.49 -14.16 -25.50
C ARG A 193 9.89 -13.04 -24.55
N ASP A 194 9.04 -12.02 -24.39
CA ASP A 194 9.31 -10.88 -23.51
C ASP A 194 9.31 -11.27 -22.03
N ILE A 195 8.65 -12.38 -21.68
CA ILE A 195 8.64 -12.95 -20.33
C ILE A 195 10.04 -13.44 -19.93
N LEU A 196 10.83 -13.91 -20.90
CA LEU A 196 12.21 -14.37 -20.69
C LEU A 196 13.23 -13.23 -20.79
N SER A 197 12.80 -11.98 -20.96
CA SER A 197 13.71 -10.84 -21.02
C SER A 197 14.47 -10.68 -19.70
N PRO A 198 15.74 -10.22 -19.73
CA PRO A 198 16.53 -10.01 -18.51
C PRO A 198 15.85 -9.06 -17.51
N GLY A 199 15.13 -8.05 -18.00
CA GLY A 199 14.37 -7.11 -17.15
C GLY A 199 13.23 -7.80 -16.40
N MET A 200 12.47 -8.67 -17.08
CA MET A 200 11.37 -9.42 -16.47
C MET A 200 11.87 -10.46 -15.46
N LEU A 201 12.91 -11.21 -15.83
CA LEU A 201 13.52 -12.18 -14.93
C LEU A 201 14.02 -11.51 -13.65
N LEU A 202 14.66 -10.34 -13.77
CA LEU A 202 15.07 -9.54 -12.62
C LEU A 202 13.87 -9.05 -11.81
N ALA A 203 12.80 -8.56 -12.45
CA ALA A 203 11.60 -8.11 -11.76
C ALA A 203 10.94 -9.23 -10.95
N PHE A 204 10.72 -10.42 -11.55
CA PHE A 204 10.15 -11.57 -10.85
C PHE A 204 11.07 -12.12 -9.76
N THR A 205 12.38 -12.13 -10.02
CA THR A 205 13.37 -12.53 -9.00
C THR A 205 13.30 -11.58 -7.80
N LEU A 206 13.31 -10.27 -8.02
CA LEU A 206 13.16 -9.29 -6.93
C LEU A 206 11.82 -9.44 -6.20
N LEU A 207 10.73 -9.68 -6.92
CA LEU A 207 9.39 -9.86 -6.32
C LEU A 207 9.34 -11.14 -5.46
N GLY A 208 9.92 -12.25 -5.95
CA GLY A 208 10.00 -13.52 -5.25
C GLY A 208 11.00 -13.52 -4.10
N LEU A 209 12.08 -12.75 -4.21
CA LEU A 209 13.06 -12.55 -3.14
C LEU A 209 12.59 -11.57 -2.07
N LEU A 210 11.62 -10.69 -2.34
CA LEU A 210 11.15 -9.67 -1.40
C LEU A 210 10.71 -10.25 -0.03
N PRO A 211 9.95 -11.37 0.05
CA PRO A 211 9.67 -12.06 1.32
C PRO A 211 10.91 -12.63 2.01
N LEU A 212 11.93 -13.06 1.27
CA LEU A 212 13.17 -13.60 1.82
C LEU A 212 14.11 -12.49 2.31
N MET A 213 14.25 -11.43 1.53
CA MET A 213 15.03 -10.24 1.85
C MET A 213 14.48 -9.55 3.10
N SER A 214 13.16 -9.41 3.19
CA SER A 214 12.51 -8.89 4.41
C SER A 214 12.83 -9.79 5.60
N ARG A 215 12.61 -11.11 5.51
CA ARG A 215 12.97 -12.04 6.60
C ARG A 215 14.44 -11.98 7.00
N TRP A 216 15.36 -11.91 6.03
CA TRP A 216 16.79 -11.81 6.28
C TRP A 216 17.16 -10.51 6.97
N LEU A 217 16.64 -9.36 6.48
CA LEU A 217 16.89 -8.05 7.07
C LEU A 217 16.38 -8.00 8.51
N PHE A 218 15.19 -8.56 8.76
CA PHE A 218 14.65 -8.74 10.10
C PHE A 218 15.52 -9.63 10.99
N SER A 219 16.12 -10.68 10.43
CA SER A 219 17.02 -11.56 11.18
C SER A 219 18.32 -10.87 11.59
N ARG A 220 18.69 -9.76 10.93
CA ARG A 220 19.87 -8.94 11.23
C ARG A 220 19.56 -7.76 12.14
N LEU A 221 18.28 -7.41 12.33
CA LEU A 221 17.89 -6.46 13.38
C LEU A 221 18.20 -7.06 14.77
N PRO A 222 18.55 -6.22 15.76
CA PRO A 222 18.90 -6.66 17.11
C PRO A 222 17.89 -7.66 17.68
N SER A 223 18.32 -8.55 18.58
CA SER A 223 17.50 -9.59 19.21
C SER A 223 16.27 -9.07 19.98
N SER A 224 16.11 -7.75 20.07
CA SER A 224 14.88 -7.09 20.48
C SER A 224 13.67 -7.38 19.55
N PHE A 225 13.87 -7.88 18.33
CA PHE A 225 12.78 -8.19 17.39
C PHE A 225 12.42 -9.68 17.28
N LYS A 226 13.16 -10.58 17.97
CA LYS A 226 13.14 -12.04 17.73
C LYS A 226 12.42 -12.90 18.79
N LYS A 227 11.72 -12.29 19.75
CA LYS A 227 10.94 -13.03 20.77
C LYS A 227 9.50 -12.55 20.77
#